data_AF-K1RUE2-F1
#
_entry.id   AF-K1RUE2-F1
#
_cell.length_a   1.000
_cell.length_b   1.000
_cell.length_c   1.000
_cell.angle_alpha   90.00
_cell.angle_beta   90.00
_cell.angle_gamma   90.00
#
_symmetry.space_group_name_H-M   'P 1'
#
loop_
_entity.id
_entity.type
_entity.pdbx_description
1 polymer ?
#
loop_
_entity_poly.entity_id
_entity_poly.type
_entity_poly.pdbx_seq_one_letter_code
_entity_poly.pdbx_strand_id
1 'polypeptide(L)' 'MERIASFCVDHTKLDRGMYLSRQDGDVLTWDIRMKKPNHGDYL' A
#
# COMPACT_ATOMS: atom_id res chain seq x y z
N MET A 1 -0.63 -19.85 -4.47
CA MET A 1 -1.13 -18.82 -3.53
C MET A 1 -0.93 -17.49 -4.24
N GLU A 2 -2.00 -16.76 -4.57
CA GLU A 2 -1.86 -15.43 -5.13
C GLU A 2 -1.17 -14.53 -4.09
N ARG A 3 -0.08 -13.89 -4.47
CA ARG A 3 0.67 -13.03 -3.55
C ARG A 3 -0.14 -11.74 -3.36
N ILE A 4 -0.55 -11.48 -2.12
CA ILE A 4 -1.15 -10.20 -1.77
C ILE A 4 -0.10 -9.11 -2.05
N ALA A 5 -0.41 -8.19 -2.97
CA ALA A 5 0.54 -7.20 -3.48
C ALA A 5 1.19 -6.37 -2.36
N SER A 6 0.39 -5.99 -1.35
CA SER A 6 0.87 -5.25 -0.17
C SER A 6 2.00 -5.99 0.57
N PHE A 7 1.99 -7.32 0.64
CA PHE A 7 3.03 -8.08 1.35
C PHE A 7 4.36 -8.15 0.58
N CYS A 8 4.36 -7.74 -0.69
CA CYS A 8 5.55 -7.72 -1.52
C CYS A 8 6.25 -6.34 -1.55
N VAL A 9 5.72 -5.35 -0.82
CA VAL A 9 6.25 -3.97 -0.81
C VAL A 9 7.07 -3.71 0.45
N ASP A 10 8.19 -3.01 0.28
CA ASP A 10 9.04 -2.57 1.39
C ASP A 10 8.42 -1.38 2.12
N HIS A 11 7.79 -1.64 3.26
CA HIS A 11 7.10 -0.63 4.06
C HIS A 11 8.03 0.38 4.74
N THR A 12 9.35 0.13 4.77
CA THR A 12 10.31 1.09 5.33
C THR A 12 10.55 2.30 4.42
N LYS A 13 10.21 2.18 3.13
CA LYS A 13 10.41 3.20 2.09
C LYS A 13 9.15 4.00 1.75
N LEU A 14 8.00 3.60 2.29
CA LEU A 14 6.71 4.20 1.95
C LEU A 14 6.37 5.35 2.91
N ASP A 15 5.76 6.40 2.37
CA ASP A 15 5.26 7.55 3.12
C ASP A 15 3.75 7.74 2.91
N ARG A 16 3.18 8.81 3.44
CA ARG A 16 1.79 9.19 3.18
C ARG A 16 1.60 9.48 1.70
N GLY A 17 0.48 9.02 1.13
CA GLY A 17 0.22 9.21 -0.29
C GLY A 17 -0.78 8.21 -0.83
N MET A 18 -0.87 8.17 -2.16
CA MET A 18 -1.74 7.26 -2.89
C MET A 18 -0.92 6.46 -3.88
N TYR A 19 -1.02 5.13 -3.80
CA TYR A 19 -0.23 4.21 -4.61
C TYR A 19 -1.16 3.24 -5.35
N LEU A 20 -0.90 2.98 -6.63
CA LEU A 20 -1.60 1.92 -7.35
C LEU A 20 -1.08 0.57 -6.84
N SER A 21 -1.90 -0.18 -6.11
CA SER A 21 -1.48 -1.43 -5.47
C SER A 21 -1.74 -2.65 -6.33
N ARG A 22 -2.76 -2.59 -7.19
CA ARG A 22 -3.14 -3.67 -8.13
C ARG A 22 -3.95 -3.10 -9.29
N GLN A 23 -3.79 -3.70 -10.47
CA GLN A 23 -4.60 -3.45 -11.66
C GLN A 23 -5.08 -4.78 -12.23
N ASP A 24 -6.39 -4.96 -12.34
CA ASP A 24 -7.06 -6.13 -12.92
C ASP A 24 -7.96 -5.67 -14.09
N GLY A 25 -7.38 -5.59 -15.28
CA GLY A 25 -8.05 -5.01 -16.44
C GLY A 25 -8.43 -3.55 -16.18
N ASP A 26 -9.73 -3.28 -16.15
CA ASP A 26 -10.31 -1.95 -15.93
C ASP A 26 -10.53 -1.61 -14.44
N VAL A 27 -10.27 -2.56 -13.53
CA VAL A 27 -10.40 -2.35 -12.09
C VAL A 27 -9.04 -1.97 -11.50
N LEU A 28 -9.00 -0.82 -10.83
CA LEU A 28 -7.82 -0.31 -10.16
C LEU A 28 -8.02 -0.35 -8.65
N THR A 29 -7.06 -0.92 -7.93
CA THR A 29 -7.01 -0.87 -6.46
C THR A 29 -5.93 0.10 -6.02
N TRP A 30 -6.29 1.03 -5.15
CA TRP A 30 -5.39 2.06 -4.64
C TRP A 30 -5.14 1.86 -3.15
N ASP A 31 -3.86 1.90 -2.74
CA ASP A 31 -3.44 2.04 -1.35
C ASP A 31 -3.43 3.55 -1.02
N ILE A 32 -4.39 3.96 -0.19
CA ILE A 32 -4.46 5.32 0.35
C ILE A 32 -3.83 5.31 1.74
N ARG A 33 -2.60 5.81 1.82
CA ARG A 33 -1.80 5.78 3.03
C ARG A 33 -1.88 7.09 3.80
N MET A 34 -2.60 7.06 4.93
CA MET A 34 -2.80 8.23 5.80
C MET A 34 -1.68 8.41 6.84
N LYS A 35 -1.06 7.30 7.27
CA LYS A 35 -0.04 7.28 8.32
C LYS A 35 1.22 6.60 7.80
N LYS A 36 2.37 7.04 8.33
CA LYS A 36 3.66 6.43 8.00
C LYS A 36 3.73 5.05 8.66
N PRO A 37 4.11 3.98 7.91
CA PRO A 37 4.17 2.65 8.47
C PRO A 37 5.11 2.57 9.67
N ASN A 38 4.69 1.86 10.73
CA ASN A 38 5.50 1.54 11.90
C ASN A 38 6.16 2.74 12.59
N HIS A 39 5.51 3.92 12.58
CA HIS A 39 6.08 5.16 13.12
C HIS A 39 5.43 5.65 14.42
N GLY A 40 4.72 4.79 15.14
CA GLY A 40 4.15 5.10 16.46
C GLY A 40 2.92 6.01 16.45
N ASP A 41 2.57 6.59 15.31
CA ASP A 41 1.36 7.39 15.09
C ASP A 41 0.42 6.62 14.15
N TYR A 42 -0.71 6.18 14.69
CA TYR A 42 -1.70 5.33 14.01
C TYR A 42 -3.10 5.94 14.15
N LEU A 43 -4.03 5.54 13.27
CA LEU A 43 -5.45 5.94 13.32
C LEU A 43 -6.26 4.92 14.11
#